data_AF-A0A1J5PU23-F1
#
_entry.id   AF-A0A1J5PU23-F1
#
_cell.length_a   1.000
_cell.length_b   1.000
_cell.length_c   1.000
_cell.angle_alpha   90.00
_cell.angle_beta   90.00
_cell.angle_gamma   90.00
#
_symmetry.space_group_name_H-M   'P 1'
#
loop_
_entity.id
_entity.type
_entity.pdbx_description
1 polymer ?
#
loop_
_entity_poly.entity_id
_entity_poly.type
_entity_poly.pdbx_seq_one_letter_code
_entity_poly.pdbx_strand_id
1 'polypeptide(L)'
;MHYLCELKIDGLAIALLYENGRLVRAATRGDGRTGEDVTLNVRTIGTVPETLAGDPAMHPELIEIRGEVFLPVGPFEELNAAQVAAGKAPFANPRNAAAGSLRQKDPRVTASRPLRMYAHGIGALRHGGRGSAVAGGELTRQSQAYELLAGWGVPVSGHTRVVPGLPGVQEMIRYFGEHRHDVEHEIDGIVVKVDEIALQRRLGATSRAPRWAIAYKYPPEEVNTRLLDIRVNVGRTGRVTPYGVMEPVLVAGSTVEMATLHNAIEVRRKGVLIGDTVVLRKAGDVIPEILGPVVELRAGREAELREFVMPTRCPSCGTPLAPAKEGDVDIRCPNSRRCPSQLRERLFNLASRGGLDVEAMGWEASIALVDPELNRPADAAGERQVPVLENEGGLFDLRPEDLADVRVWREKKKAGVGTGVWEQVPFFYTRATATKPSVPTATTVKLFEQLQLARTRPLWRVLVALSIRHVGPTAARAVATEFGSLAAIRDADTDALASVDGVGPTIASAVREWFHGDESDWHAEIVDRWAAAGVRMTDERDETVSRTLEGLTVVVTGSLEGFSRDGAKEAILARGGRAAGSVSKKTDFVVVGENAGSKEAKAHELGVHVLSEAEFVTLLGEGPGALVP
;
A
#
# COMPACT_ATOMS: atom_id res chain seq x y z
N MET A 1 -22.03 -25.02 2.08
CA MET A 1 -21.00 -23.97 2.16
C MET A 1 -20.50 -23.94 3.58
N HIS A 2 -19.21 -24.18 3.74
CA HIS A 2 -18.52 -24.19 5.02
C HIS A 2 -17.60 -22.97 5.09
N TYR A 3 -17.34 -22.52 6.31
CA TYR A 3 -16.38 -21.46 6.55
C TYR A 3 -15.20 -22.00 7.33
N LEU A 4 -13.99 -21.77 6.81
CA LEU A 4 -12.76 -21.92 7.56
C LEU A 4 -12.52 -20.60 8.28
N CYS A 5 -12.58 -20.65 9.61
CA CYS A 5 -12.35 -19.53 10.50
C CYS A 5 -11.04 -19.71 11.24
N GLU A 6 -10.24 -18.65 11.30
CA GLU A 6 -8.93 -18.64 11.94
C GLU A 6 -8.74 -17.33 12.71
N LEU A 7 -7.88 -17.38 13.74
CA LEU A 7 -7.49 -16.17 14.45
C LEU A 7 -6.70 -15.26 13.53
N LYS A 8 -7.04 -13.97 13.53
CA LYS A 8 -6.28 -12.97 12.79
C LYS A 8 -5.07 -12.53 13.62
N ILE A 9 -3.95 -13.22 13.39
CA ILE A 9 -2.67 -12.99 14.07
C ILE A 9 -2.16 -11.58 13.75
N ASP A 10 -1.77 -10.81 14.77
CA ASP A 10 -1.12 -9.52 14.56
C ASP A 10 0.40 -9.67 14.37
N GLY A 11 0.80 -10.07 13.16
CA GLY A 11 2.19 -10.35 12.82
C GLY A 11 2.65 -9.74 11.49
N LEU A 12 3.54 -10.47 10.84
CA LEU A 12 4.06 -10.17 9.51
C LEU A 12 3.85 -11.34 8.55
N ALA A 13 3.10 -11.10 7.48
CA ALA A 13 2.90 -12.05 6.40
C ALA A 13 4.22 -12.48 5.72
N ILE A 14 4.38 -13.80 5.56
CA ILE A 14 5.51 -14.47 4.90
C ILE A 14 5.02 -15.46 3.84
N ALA A 15 5.76 -15.57 2.73
CA ALA A 15 5.62 -16.63 1.75
C ALA A 15 6.87 -17.51 1.76
N LEU A 16 6.69 -18.82 1.94
CA LEU A 16 7.75 -19.82 1.95
C LEU A 16 7.66 -20.68 0.70
N LEU A 17 8.69 -20.66 -0.14
CA LEU A 17 8.76 -21.50 -1.32
C LEU A 17 9.55 -22.76 -1.00
N TYR A 18 8.88 -23.90 -1.16
CA TYR A 18 9.50 -25.22 -1.09
C TYR A 18 9.56 -25.84 -2.49
N GLU A 19 10.70 -26.42 -2.81
CA GLU A 19 10.88 -27.23 -4.01
C GLU A 19 11.27 -28.65 -3.59
N ASN A 20 10.50 -29.64 -4.05
CA ASN A 20 10.66 -31.05 -3.66
C ASN A 20 10.83 -31.22 -2.14
N GLY A 21 9.99 -30.51 -1.38
CA GLY A 21 9.99 -30.54 0.08
C GLY A 21 11.08 -29.73 0.78
N ARG A 22 11.98 -29.02 0.08
CA ARG A 22 13.05 -28.23 0.72
C ARG A 22 12.81 -26.72 0.61
N LEU A 23 13.01 -25.98 1.70
CA LEU A 23 12.85 -24.53 1.73
C LEU A 23 13.94 -23.84 0.90
N VAL A 24 13.56 -23.31 -0.27
CA VAL A 24 14.49 -22.63 -1.19
C VAL A 24 14.46 -21.12 -1.06
N ARG A 25 13.31 -20.53 -0.68
CA ARG A 25 13.15 -19.08 -0.54
C ARG A 25 12.09 -18.73 0.49
N ALA A 26 12.30 -17.65 1.23
CA ALA A 26 11.25 -17.00 2.00
C ALA A 26 11.21 -15.50 1.69
N ALA A 27 10.02 -14.97 1.46
CA ALA A 27 9.83 -13.56 1.11
C ALA A 27 8.73 -12.91 1.95
N THR A 28 8.96 -11.67 2.37
CA THR A 28 7.92 -10.84 2.99
C THR A 28 6.86 -10.45 1.95
N ARG A 29 5.66 -10.02 2.39
CA ARG A 29 4.59 -9.61 1.45
C ARG A 29 4.97 -8.43 0.53
N GLY A 30 5.79 -7.49 1.01
CA GLY A 30 6.13 -6.26 0.29
C GLY A 30 4.90 -5.51 -0.22
N ASP A 31 4.82 -5.26 -1.53
CA ASP A 31 3.69 -4.59 -2.21
C ASP A 31 2.56 -5.54 -2.66
N GLY A 32 2.66 -6.84 -2.34
CA GLY A 32 1.74 -7.89 -2.77
C GLY A 32 2.18 -8.60 -4.05
N ARG A 33 3.18 -8.10 -4.78
CA ARG A 33 3.81 -8.75 -5.94
C ARG A 33 5.29 -9.00 -5.74
N THR A 34 6.01 -8.06 -5.14
CA THR A 34 7.45 -8.15 -4.86
C THR A 34 7.71 -7.96 -3.37
N GLY A 35 8.39 -8.95 -2.79
CA GLY A 35 8.77 -9.02 -1.39
C GLY A 35 10.27 -8.90 -1.17
N GLU A 36 10.67 -8.62 0.07
CA GLU A 36 12.07 -8.73 0.53
C GLU A 36 12.41 -10.20 0.80
N ASP A 37 13.54 -10.68 0.26
CA ASP A 37 14.09 -12.00 0.57
C ASP A 37 14.64 -12.02 2.00
N VAL A 38 14.05 -12.88 2.83
CA VAL A 38 14.39 -13.06 4.25
C VAL A 38 14.69 -14.54 4.54
N THR A 39 15.13 -15.30 3.53
CA THR A 39 15.33 -16.75 3.61
C THR A 39 16.24 -17.15 4.76
N LEU A 40 17.37 -16.46 4.93
CA LEU A 40 18.33 -16.77 5.98
C LEU A 40 17.75 -16.54 7.39
N ASN A 41 16.94 -15.49 7.56
CA ASN A 41 16.30 -15.15 8.83
C ASN A 41 15.15 -16.11 9.15
N VAL A 42 14.38 -16.52 8.15
CA VAL A 42 13.30 -17.50 8.33
C VAL A 42 13.85 -18.86 8.73
N ARG A 43 15.01 -19.28 8.18
CA ARG A 43 15.67 -20.54 8.58
C ARG A 43 16.07 -20.59 10.05
N THR A 44 16.13 -19.45 10.75
CA THR A 44 16.41 -19.44 12.19
C THR A 44 15.17 -19.59 13.06
N ILE A 45 13.97 -19.58 12.47
CA ILE A 45 12.70 -19.77 13.19
C ILE A 45 12.49 -21.27 13.40
N GLY A 46 12.64 -21.72 14.64
CA GLY A 46 12.63 -23.17 14.97
C GLY A 46 11.34 -23.91 14.60
N THR A 47 10.20 -23.22 14.44
CA THR A 47 8.93 -23.82 14.01
C THR A 47 8.81 -23.97 12.49
N VAL A 48 9.72 -23.39 11.69
CA VAL A 48 9.67 -23.49 10.23
C VAL A 48 10.56 -24.65 9.78
N PRO A 49 10.01 -25.70 9.15
CA PRO A 49 10.81 -26.84 8.71
C PRO A 49 11.73 -26.46 7.54
N GLU A 50 13.03 -26.75 7.63
CA GLU A 50 13.92 -26.59 6.46
C GLU A 50 13.61 -27.63 5.37
N THR A 51 13.15 -28.81 5.78
CA THR A 51 12.64 -29.87 4.90
C THR A 51 11.31 -30.35 5.45
N LEU A 52 10.29 -30.43 4.59
CA LEU A 52 8.96 -30.92 4.93
C LEU A 52 9.05 -32.37 5.46
N ALA A 53 8.29 -32.67 6.51
CA ALA A 53 8.18 -34.02 7.06
C ALA A 53 7.31 -34.93 6.17
N GLY A 54 7.26 -36.22 6.51
CA GLY A 54 6.54 -37.23 5.75
C GLY A 54 7.35 -37.82 4.59
N ASP A 55 6.69 -38.56 3.71
CA ASP A 55 7.32 -39.20 2.55
C ASP A 55 7.67 -38.15 1.48
N PRO A 56 8.96 -37.98 1.11
CA PRO A 56 9.38 -37.06 0.05
C PRO A 56 8.73 -37.33 -1.31
N ALA A 57 8.31 -38.57 -1.59
CA ALA A 57 7.59 -38.89 -2.82
C ALA A 57 6.20 -38.23 -2.90
N MET A 58 5.64 -37.84 -1.74
CA MET A 58 4.33 -37.20 -1.62
C MET A 58 4.42 -35.67 -1.62
N HIS A 59 5.63 -35.10 -1.60
CA HIS A 59 5.81 -33.66 -1.65
C HIS A 59 5.52 -33.12 -3.05
N PRO A 60 4.89 -31.94 -3.18
CA PRO A 60 4.79 -31.26 -4.46
C PRO A 60 6.17 -30.94 -5.02
N GLU A 61 6.26 -30.86 -6.34
CA GLU A 61 7.47 -30.38 -7.01
C GLU A 61 7.76 -28.93 -6.57
N LEU A 62 6.71 -28.13 -6.44
CA LEU A 62 6.76 -26.77 -5.94
C LEU A 62 5.52 -26.44 -5.11
N ILE A 63 5.72 -25.83 -3.95
CA ILE A 63 4.64 -25.26 -3.15
C ILE A 63 5.07 -23.95 -2.48
N GLU A 64 4.24 -22.92 -2.62
CA GLU A 64 4.33 -21.69 -1.84
C GLU A 64 3.37 -21.78 -0.65
N ILE A 65 3.91 -21.78 0.56
CA ILE A 65 3.15 -21.80 1.81
C ILE A 65 3.09 -20.37 2.34
N ARG A 66 1.89 -19.87 2.61
CA ARG A 66 1.66 -18.53 3.17
C ARG A 66 1.34 -18.64 4.65
N GLY A 67 1.97 -17.78 5.45
CA GLY A 67 1.76 -17.75 6.88
C GLY A 67 2.02 -16.38 7.49
N GLU A 68 1.85 -16.30 8.80
CA GLU A 68 2.15 -15.12 9.59
C GLU A 68 3.29 -15.44 10.54
N VAL A 69 4.38 -14.66 10.49
CA VAL A 69 5.43 -14.67 11.51
C VAL A 69 5.00 -13.74 12.63
N PHE A 70 5.05 -14.22 13.87
CA PHE A 70 4.64 -13.46 15.04
C PHE A 70 5.59 -13.70 16.21
N LEU A 71 5.50 -12.81 17.21
CA LEU A 71 6.19 -12.93 18.48
C LEU A 71 5.15 -13.23 19.56
N PRO A 72 5.22 -14.37 20.28
CA PRO A 72 4.25 -14.68 21.31
C PRO A 72 4.30 -13.66 22.47
N VAL A 73 3.18 -13.45 23.17
CA VAL A 73 3.00 -12.36 24.16
C VAL A 73 4.02 -12.44 25.30
N GLY A 74 4.12 -13.57 26.01
CA GLY A 74 5.08 -13.74 27.10
C GLY A 74 6.55 -13.49 26.67
N PRO A 75 7.04 -14.17 25.62
CA PRO A 75 8.37 -13.90 25.05
C PRO A 75 8.59 -12.46 24.56
N PHE A 76 7.55 -11.74 24.13
CA PHE A 76 7.64 -10.31 23.81
C PHE A 76 7.88 -9.45 25.06
N GLU A 77 7.20 -9.73 26.16
CA GLU A 77 7.40 -9.04 27.44
C GLU A 77 8.83 -9.23 27.94
N GLU A 78 9.35 -10.46 27.89
CA GLU A 78 10.74 -10.79 28.22
C GLU A 78 11.73 -10.03 27.34
N LEU A 79 11.46 -9.97 26.04
CA LEU A 79 12.29 -9.24 25.08
C LEU A 79 12.36 -7.75 25.39
N ASN A 80 11.23 -7.15 25.74
CA ASN A 80 11.15 -5.74 26.12
C ASN A 80 11.84 -5.47 27.45
N ALA A 81 11.68 -6.35 28.45
CA ALA A 81 12.40 -6.25 29.70
C ALA A 81 13.92 -6.28 29.49
N ALA A 82 14.42 -7.17 28.63
CA ALA A 82 15.83 -7.23 28.26
C ALA A 82 16.33 -5.98 27.52
N GLN A 83 15.50 -5.38 26.65
CA GLN A 83 15.83 -4.12 25.96
C GLN A 83 15.98 -2.97 26.95
N VAL A 84 15.03 -2.83 27.89
CA VAL A 84 15.06 -1.79 28.93
C VAL A 84 16.26 -1.97 29.86
N ALA A 85 16.54 -3.20 30.30
CA ALA A 85 17.72 -3.51 31.11
C ALA A 85 19.03 -3.17 30.39
N ALA A 86 19.06 -3.26 29.06
CA ALA A 86 20.19 -2.86 28.22
C ALA A 86 20.22 -1.35 27.87
N GLY A 87 19.33 -0.54 28.45
CA GLY A 87 19.24 0.91 28.20
C GLY A 87 18.70 1.27 26.82
N LYS A 88 18.01 0.34 26.14
CA LYS A 88 17.40 0.54 24.82
C LYS A 88 15.91 0.80 24.95
N ALA A 89 15.34 1.48 23.95
CA ALA A 89 13.89 1.63 23.86
C ALA A 89 13.22 0.25 23.69
N PRO A 90 12.15 -0.05 24.44
CA PRO A 90 11.34 -1.23 24.21
C PRO A 90 10.62 -1.13 22.85
N PHE A 91 10.26 -2.27 22.29
CA PHE A 91 9.37 -2.33 21.14
C PHE A 91 7.95 -1.94 21.54
N ALA A 92 7.25 -1.24 20.64
CA ALA A 92 5.88 -0.78 20.87
C ALA A 92 4.89 -1.95 21.05
N ASN A 93 4.86 -2.88 20.08
CA ASN A 93 3.94 -4.01 20.09
C ASN A 93 4.59 -5.27 19.49
N PRO A 94 4.01 -6.46 19.74
CA PRO A 94 4.47 -7.73 19.18
C PRO A 94 4.62 -7.72 17.66
N ARG A 95 3.68 -7.09 16.94
CA ARG A 95 3.73 -6.97 15.47
C ARG A 95 5.01 -6.28 14.96
N ASN A 96 5.31 -5.11 15.52
CA ASN A 96 6.49 -4.33 15.15
C ASN A 96 7.78 -5.03 15.61
N ALA A 97 7.75 -5.66 16.79
CA ALA A 97 8.85 -6.46 17.29
C ALA A 97 9.15 -7.65 16.37
N ALA A 98 8.12 -8.36 15.89
CA ALA A 98 8.26 -9.48 14.96
C ALA A 98 8.83 -9.01 13.61
N ALA A 99 8.27 -7.94 13.04
CA ALA A 99 8.74 -7.38 11.77
C ALA A 99 10.20 -6.89 11.85
N GLY A 100 10.56 -6.19 12.94
CA GLY A 100 11.93 -5.75 13.18
C GLY A 100 12.89 -6.91 13.43
N SER A 101 12.45 -7.94 14.16
CA SER A 101 13.25 -9.13 14.48
C SER A 101 13.53 -10.00 13.25
N LEU A 102 12.59 -10.08 12.31
CA LEU A 102 12.77 -10.86 11.08
C LEU A 102 13.68 -10.17 10.06
N ARG A 103 13.64 -8.83 9.98
CA ARG A 103 14.32 -8.05 8.93
C ARG A 103 15.71 -7.57 9.38
N GLN A 104 16.50 -8.49 9.95
CA GLN A 104 17.85 -8.23 10.42
C GLN A 104 18.89 -8.56 9.34
N LYS A 105 19.92 -7.72 9.20
CA LYS A 105 21.03 -8.01 8.29
C LYS A 105 21.83 -9.25 8.69
N ASP A 106 21.95 -9.49 9.99
CA ASP A 106 22.60 -10.68 10.55
C ASP A 106 21.53 -11.65 11.06
N PRO A 107 21.34 -12.81 10.41
CA PRO A 107 20.36 -13.82 10.82
C PRO A 107 20.54 -14.31 12.25
N ARG A 108 21.75 -14.22 12.82
CA ARG A 108 21.98 -14.61 14.23
C ARG A 108 21.22 -13.72 15.21
N VAL A 109 20.94 -12.46 14.82
CA VAL A 109 20.08 -11.57 15.61
C VAL A 109 18.63 -12.03 15.54
N THR A 110 18.17 -12.56 14.42
CA THR A 110 16.84 -13.17 14.31
C THR A 110 16.77 -14.48 15.10
N ALA A 111 17.82 -15.30 15.05
CA ALA A 111 17.90 -16.56 15.80
C ALA A 111 17.77 -16.37 17.32
N SER A 112 18.19 -15.21 17.85
CA SER A 112 18.05 -14.88 19.26
C SER A 112 16.65 -14.40 19.65
N ARG A 113 15.71 -14.33 18.70
CA ARG A 113 14.34 -13.84 18.91
C ARG A 113 13.39 -15.04 18.86
N PRO A 114 12.46 -15.16 19.82
CA PRO A 114 11.55 -16.31 19.91
C PRO A 114 10.38 -16.18 18.92
N LEU A 115 10.69 -15.94 17.65
CA LEU A 115 9.70 -15.87 16.57
C LEU A 115 9.07 -17.23 16.36
N ARG A 116 7.79 -17.22 16.00
CA ARG A 116 7.02 -18.38 15.56
C ARG A 116 6.30 -18.05 14.26
N MET A 117 5.80 -19.08 13.59
CA MET A 117 5.01 -18.93 12.37
C MET A 117 3.82 -19.87 12.41
N TYR A 118 2.68 -19.42 11.89
CA TYR A 118 1.55 -20.29 11.54
C TYR A 118 1.19 -20.10 10.07
N ALA A 119 0.97 -21.20 9.37
CA ALA A 119 0.45 -21.19 8.00
C ALA A 119 -1.04 -20.86 7.99
N HIS A 120 -1.46 -20.06 7.00
CA HIS A 120 -2.84 -19.63 6.78
C HIS A 120 -3.26 -19.70 5.30
N GLY A 121 -2.49 -20.38 4.46
CA GLY A 121 -2.84 -20.56 3.06
C GLY A 121 -1.69 -21.07 2.20
N ILE A 122 -1.99 -21.23 0.93
CA ILE A 122 -1.04 -21.62 -0.11
C ILE A 122 -1.12 -20.65 -1.29
N GLY A 123 0.00 -20.49 -1.99
CA GLY A 123 0.12 -19.73 -3.23
C GLY A 123 0.27 -20.69 -4.42
N ALA A 124 1.40 -20.59 -5.14
CA ALA A 124 1.72 -21.51 -6.21
C ALA A 124 1.80 -22.98 -5.71
N LEU A 125 1.23 -23.90 -6.49
CA LEU A 125 1.29 -25.34 -6.23
C LEU A 125 1.49 -26.06 -7.56
N ARG A 126 2.55 -26.86 -7.68
CA ARG A 126 2.82 -27.73 -8.83
C ARG A 126 3.08 -29.14 -8.36
N HIS A 127 2.27 -30.06 -8.84
CA HIS A 127 2.46 -31.50 -8.64
C HIS A 127 3.46 -32.03 -9.66
N GLY A 128 4.43 -32.82 -9.20
CA GLY A 128 5.37 -33.50 -10.10
C GLY A 128 4.74 -34.74 -10.74
N GLY A 129 5.27 -35.17 -11.89
CA GLY A 129 4.81 -36.38 -12.60
C GLY A 129 5.10 -37.71 -11.89
N ARG A 130 5.84 -37.70 -10.77
CA ARG A 130 6.09 -38.87 -9.93
C ARG A 130 5.11 -38.88 -8.77
N GLY A 131 3.93 -39.46 -8.96
CA GLY A 131 3.07 -39.88 -7.85
C GLY A 131 2.76 -38.83 -6.79
N SER A 132 2.81 -37.53 -7.12
CA SER A 132 2.41 -36.41 -6.26
C SER A 132 0.89 -36.38 -6.12
N ALA A 133 0.32 -37.52 -5.73
CA ALA A 133 -0.96 -37.54 -5.09
C ALA A 133 -0.71 -36.88 -3.73
N VAL A 134 -1.28 -35.71 -3.49
CA VAL A 134 -1.96 -35.59 -2.20
C VAL A 134 -2.76 -36.87 -2.07
N ALA A 135 -2.43 -37.74 -1.11
CA ALA A 135 -3.15 -39.01 -0.93
C ALA A 135 -4.65 -38.69 -0.75
N GLY A 136 -5.43 -38.68 -1.84
CA GLY A 136 -6.82 -38.21 -1.81
C GLY A 136 -7.38 -37.41 -3.00
N GLY A 137 -6.60 -36.98 -4.00
CA GLY A 137 -7.13 -36.25 -5.17
C GLY A 137 -6.96 -34.72 -5.13
N GLU A 138 -7.60 -33.99 -6.07
CA GLU A 138 -7.55 -32.51 -6.13
C GLU A 138 -8.08 -31.91 -4.82
N LEU A 139 -7.40 -30.88 -4.28
CA LEU A 139 -7.87 -30.15 -3.11
C LEU A 139 -9.23 -29.52 -3.43
N THR A 140 -10.27 -30.00 -2.74
CA THR A 140 -11.64 -29.47 -2.89
C THR A 140 -11.95 -28.41 -1.84
N ARG A 141 -11.22 -28.44 -0.72
CA ARG A 141 -11.38 -27.53 0.42
C ARG A 141 -10.05 -26.98 0.89
N GLN A 142 -10.04 -25.74 1.37
CA GLN A 142 -8.86 -25.12 1.94
C GLN A 142 -8.40 -25.80 3.23
N SER A 143 -9.33 -26.28 4.06
CA SER A 143 -9.03 -27.04 5.27
C SER A 143 -8.17 -28.28 5.03
N GLN A 144 -8.37 -28.98 3.91
CA GLN A 144 -7.54 -30.13 3.51
C GLN A 144 -6.08 -29.72 3.32
N ALA A 145 -5.82 -28.51 2.80
CA ALA A 145 -4.44 -28.02 2.69
C ALA A 145 -3.81 -27.86 4.07
N TYR A 146 -4.55 -27.43 5.08
CA TYR A 146 -4.01 -27.22 6.43
C TYR A 146 -3.67 -28.56 7.10
N GLU A 147 -4.48 -29.60 6.89
CA GLU A 147 -4.19 -30.96 7.34
C GLU A 147 -2.88 -31.49 6.73
N LEU A 148 -2.66 -31.25 5.44
CA LEU A 148 -1.41 -31.63 4.75
C LEU A 148 -0.22 -30.86 5.28
N LEU A 149 -0.36 -29.54 5.45
CA LEU A 149 0.70 -28.68 5.99
C LEU A 149 1.11 -29.17 7.39
N ALA A 150 0.12 -29.45 8.26
CA ALA A 150 0.38 -30.03 9.58
C ALA A 150 1.08 -31.40 9.49
N GLY A 151 0.66 -32.27 8.58
CA GLY A 151 1.30 -33.56 8.30
C GLY A 151 2.75 -33.44 7.80
N TRP A 152 3.08 -32.35 7.12
CA TRP A 152 4.44 -32.02 6.68
C TRP A 152 5.25 -31.28 7.75
N GLY A 153 4.75 -31.16 8.98
CA GLY A 153 5.43 -30.48 10.08
C GLY A 153 5.41 -28.95 9.95
N VAL A 154 4.61 -28.40 9.05
CA VAL A 154 4.39 -26.95 8.94
C VAL A 154 3.36 -26.57 10.00
N PRO A 155 3.67 -25.60 10.87
CA PRO A 155 2.79 -25.24 11.98
C PRO A 155 1.49 -24.59 11.47
N VAL A 156 0.36 -25.11 11.92
CA VAL A 156 -0.99 -24.56 11.71
C VAL A 156 -1.59 -24.26 13.08
N SER A 157 -2.33 -23.15 13.21
CA SER A 157 -2.93 -22.77 14.49
C SER A 157 -3.97 -23.79 14.95
N GLY A 158 -3.86 -24.25 16.20
CA GLY A 158 -4.85 -25.12 16.84
C GLY A 158 -6.21 -24.47 17.08
N HIS A 159 -6.33 -23.16 16.85
CA HIS A 159 -7.59 -22.42 16.96
C HIS A 159 -8.39 -22.37 15.66
N THR A 160 -7.89 -22.95 14.57
CA THR A 160 -8.60 -23.01 13.28
C THR A 160 -9.84 -23.90 13.40
N ARG A 161 -10.99 -23.42 12.90
CA ARG A 161 -12.25 -24.17 12.92
C ARG A 161 -12.92 -24.14 11.55
N VAL A 162 -13.41 -25.29 11.09
CA VAL A 162 -14.35 -25.35 9.97
C VAL A 162 -15.77 -25.40 10.55
N VAL A 163 -16.59 -24.41 10.20
CA VAL A 163 -17.94 -24.27 10.76
C VAL A 163 -19.00 -24.27 9.66
N PRO A 164 -20.18 -24.88 9.90
CA PRO A 164 -21.30 -24.82 8.96
C PRO A 164 -22.05 -23.49 9.10
N GLY A 165 -22.05 -22.69 8.03
CA GLY A 165 -22.83 -21.46 7.97
C GLY A 165 -22.38 -20.35 8.94
N LEU A 166 -23.13 -19.25 8.93
CA LEU A 166 -22.81 -18.04 9.72
C LEU A 166 -22.95 -18.20 11.24
N PRO A 167 -23.86 -19.01 11.81
CA PRO A 167 -23.97 -19.14 13.27
C PRO A 167 -22.67 -19.60 13.93
N GLY A 168 -21.96 -20.56 13.34
CA GLY A 168 -20.66 -21.00 13.87
C GLY A 168 -19.55 -19.95 13.72
N VAL A 169 -19.63 -19.12 12.67
CA VAL A 169 -18.73 -17.96 12.51
C VAL A 169 -18.97 -16.96 13.65
N GLN A 170 -20.23 -16.63 13.93
CA GLN A 170 -20.63 -15.69 14.97
C GLN A 170 -20.25 -16.19 16.37
N GLU A 171 -20.38 -17.50 16.61
CA GLU A 171 -19.95 -18.13 17.86
C GLU A 171 -18.44 -17.95 18.08
N MET A 172 -17.62 -18.26 17.06
CA MET A 172 -16.17 -18.09 17.14
C MET A 172 -15.78 -16.62 17.35
N ILE A 173 -16.44 -15.68 16.64
CA ILE A 173 -16.24 -14.24 16.83
C ILE A 173 -16.55 -13.83 18.27
N ARG A 174 -17.67 -14.27 18.84
CA ARG A 174 -18.06 -13.92 20.21
C ARG A 174 -17.08 -14.48 21.23
N TYR A 175 -16.78 -15.77 21.13
CA TYR A 175 -15.88 -16.47 22.06
C TYR A 175 -14.51 -15.80 22.11
N PHE A 176 -13.82 -15.66 20.98
CA PHE A 176 -12.51 -15.01 20.96
C PHE A 176 -12.59 -13.50 21.18
N GLY A 177 -13.76 -12.88 21.02
CA GLY A 177 -13.96 -11.48 21.34
C GLY A 177 -13.87 -11.21 22.84
N GLU A 178 -14.29 -12.18 23.67
CA GLU A 178 -14.19 -12.17 25.13
C GLU A 178 -12.84 -12.73 25.62
N HIS A 179 -12.26 -13.68 24.88
CA HIS A 179 -11.05 -14.42 25.27
C HIS A 179 -9.83 -14.02 24.41
N ARG A 180 -9.72 -12.74 24.02
CA ARG A 180 -8.66 -12.25 23.11
C ARG A 180 -7.26 -12.44 23.67
N HIS A 181 -7.13 -12.41 24.99
CA HIS A 181 -5.86 -12.47 25.70
C HIS A 181 -5.49 -13.88 26.17
N ASP A 182 -6.33 -14.87 25.85
CA ASP A 182 -6.16 -16.26 26.30
C ASP A 182 -5.29 -17.10 25.32
N VAL A 183 -4.87 -16.49 24.21
CA VAL A 183 -4.10 -17.13 23.15
C VAL A 183 -2.65 -16.63 23.15
N GLU A 184 -1.75 -17.39 22.56
CA GLU A 184 -0.30 -17.18 22.65
C GLU A 184 0.22 -15.90 21.96
N HIS A 185 -0.60 -15.26 21.13
CA HIS A 185 -0.24 -14.10 20.31
C HIS A 185 -1.36 -13.06 20.30
N GLU A 186 -1.03 -11.80 20.07
CA GLU A 186 -2.06 -10.78 19.87
C GLU A 186 -2.92 -11.10 18.63
N ILE A 187 -4.22 -10.88 18.77
CA ILE A 187 -5.20 -11.02 17.69
C ILE A 187 -5.96 -9.71 17.50
N ASP A 188 -6.19 -9.33 16.25
CA ASP A 188 -7.00 -8.15 15.92
C ASP A 188 -8.37 -8.51 15.30
N GLY A 189 -8.72 -9.80 15.30
CA GLY A 189 -9.97 -10.28 14.73
C GLY A 189 -10.00 -11.76 14.40
N ILE A 190 -10.99 -12.14 13.59
CA ILE A 190 -11.17 -13.47 13.01
C ILE A 190 -11.14 -13.34 11.48
N VAL A 191 -10.37 -14.16 10.80
CA VAL A 191 -10.45 -14.29 9.34
C VAL A 191 -11.46 -15.39 9.01
N VAL A 192 -12.43 -15.07 8.18
CA VAL A 192 -13.49 -15.96 7.73
C VAL A 192 -13.29 -16.21 6.24
N LYS A 193 -13.10 -17.47 5.85
CA LYS A 193 -12.86 -17.88 4.45
C LYS A 193 -13.92 -18.89 4.03
N VAL A 194 -14.44 -18.78 2.81
CA VAL A 194 -15.20 -19.88 2.20
C VAL A 194 -14.27 -21.08 2.08
N ASP A 195 -14.63 -22.22 2.64
CA ASP A 195 -13.76 -23.40 2.68
C ASP A 195 -13.67 -24.10 1.31
N GLU A 196 -14.75 -24.11 0.53
CA GLU A 196 -14.79 -24.77 -0.78
C GLU A 196 -14.00 -24.01 -1.87
N ILE A 197 -12.96 -24.63 -2.43
CA ILE A 197 -12.03 -24.00 -3.39
C ILE A 197 -12.72 -23.63 -4.70
N ALA A 198 -13.67 -24.44 -5.18
CA ALA A 198 -14.45 -24.13 -6.38
C ALA A 198 -15.23 -22.81 -6.23
N LEU A 199 -15.78 -22.54 -5.03
CA LEU A 199 -16.46 -21.28 -4.75
C LEU A 199 -15.48 -20.11 -4.65
N GLN A 200 -14.28 -20.31 -4.07
CA GLN A 200 -13.24 -19.29 -4.06
C GLN A 200 -12.85 -18.86 -5.48
N ARG A 201 -12.61 -19.83 -6.38
CA ARG A 201 -12.31 -19.59 -7.81
C ARG A 201 -13.43 -18.79 -8.49
N ARG A 202 -14.70 -19.16 -8.27
CA ARG A 202 -15.88 -18.46 -8.81
C ARG A 202 -16.03 -17.03 -8.29
N LEU A 203 -15.78 -16.81 -6.99
CA LEU A 203 -15.89 -15.50 -6.36
C LEU A 203 -14.76 -14.56 -6.81
N GLY A 204 -13.56 -15.08 -7.04
CA GLY A 204 -12.38 -14.35 -7.50
C GLY A 204 -11.88 -13.31 -6.49
N ALA A 205 -11.18 -12.30 -6.99
CA ALA A 205 -10.62 -11.21 -6.20
C ALA A 205 -10.99 -9.83 -6.76
N THR A 206 -10.77 -8.82 -5.95
CA THR A 206 -10.67 -7.42 -6.37
C THR A 206 -9.19 -7.07 -6.60
N SER A 207 -8.89 -5.83 -7.00
CA SER A 207 -7.51 -5.37 -7.15
C SER A 207 -6.66 -5.42 -5.86
N ARG A 208 -7.27 -5.62 -4.69
CA ARG A 208 -6.59 -5.62 -3.39
C ARG A 208 -6.88 -6.80 -2.48
N ALA A 209 -8.03 -7.46 -2.64
CA ALA A 209 -8.48 -8.48 -1.68
C ALA A 209 -9.35 -9.56 -2.35
N PRO A 210 -9.30 -10.82 -1.88
CA PRO A 210 -10.20 -11.88 -2.32
C PRO A 210 -11.66 -11.55 -1.96
N ARG A 211 -12.62 -12.00 -2.77
CA ARG A 211 -14.05 -11.83 -2.50
C ARG A 211 -14.64 -12.96 -1.64
N TRP A 212 -13.85 -14.02 -1.42
CA TRP A 212 -14.22 -15.22 -0.68
C TRP A 212 -13.68 -15.26 0.75
N ALA A 213 -12.97 -14.23 1.19
CA ALA A 213 -12.48 -14.11 2.56
C ALA A 213 -12.67 -12.69 3.11
N ILE A 214 -12.90 -12.58 4.41
CA ILE A 214 -13.01 -11.31 5.12
C ILE A 214 -12.36 -11.39 6.49
N ALA A 215 -11.73 -10.30 6.91
CA ALA A 215 -11.27 -10.11 8.28
C ALA A 215 -12.35 -9.39 9.08
N TYR A 216 -13.00 -10.10 10.00
CA TYR A 216 -13.81 -9.48 11.04
C TYR A 216 -12.87 -8.91 12.11
N LYS A 217 -12.67 -7.59 12.11
CA LYS A 217 -11.86 -6.93 13.13
C LYS A 217 -12.67 -6.66 14.37
N TYR A 218 -12.07 -6.88 15.52
CA TYR A 218 -12.69 -6.49 16.77
C TYR A 218 -12.67 -4.98 16.98
N PRO A 219 -13.57 -4.41 17.82
CA PRO A 219 -13.46 -3.03 18.24
C PRO A 219 -12.10 -2.81 18.90
N PRO A 220 -11.34 -1.78 18.46
CA PRO A 220 -10.07 -1.42 19.07
C PRO A 220 -10.30 -0.84 20.46
N GLU A 221 -9.27 -0.89 21.29
CA GLU A 221 -9.30 -0.25 22.61
C GLU A 221 -9.45 1.27 22.48
N GLU A 222 -10.31 1.82 23.34
CA GLU A 222 -10.53 3.26 23.48
C GLU A 222 -9.80 3.75 24.73
N VAL A 223 -9.04 4.84 24.58
CA VAL A 223 -8.38 5.53 25.69
C VAL A 223 -8.78 7.00 25.70
N ASN A 224 -8.62 7.63 26.86
CA ASN A 224 -8.90 9.06 27.02
C ASN A 224 -7.60 9.84 27.15
N THR A 225 -7.51 11.00 26.48
CA THR A 225 -6.38 11.92 26.61
C THR A 225 -6.83 13.36 26.45
N ARG A 226 -6.02 14.33 26.89
CA ARG A 226 -6.30 15.76 26.74
C ARG A 226 -5.95 16.24 25.33
N LEU A 227 -6.89 16.89 24.65
CA LEU A 227 -6.70 17.57 23.38
C LEU A 227 -6.07 18.94 23.61
N LEU A 228 -4.79 19.07 23.31
CA LEU A 228 -4.00 20.29 23.53
C LEU A 228 -4.27 21.35 22.47
N ASP A 229 -4.44 20.94 21.21
CA ASP A 229 -4.62 21.84 20.07
C ASP A 229 -5.26 21.10 18.89
N ILE A 230 -5.84 21.82 17.93
CA ILE A 230 -6.20 21.28 16.62
C ILE A 230 -5.44 22.07 15.57
N ARG A 231 -4.55 21.38 14.86
CA ARG A 231 -3.73 21.94 13.79
C ARG A 231 -4.18 21.42 12.43
N VAL A 232 -3.64 21.97 11.36
CA VAL A 232 -3.94 21.54 10.00
C VAL A 232 -2.67 21.16 9.25
N ASN A 233 -2.76 20.10 8.44
CA ASN A 233 -1.74 19.77 7.45
C ASN A 233 -2.24 20.09 6.04
N VAL A 234 -1.37 20.60 5.17
CA VAL A 234 -1.67 20.83 3.75
C VAL A 234 -1.05 19.68 2.98
N GLY A 235 -1.88 18.74 2.53
CA GLY A 235 -1.41 17.55 1.83
C GLY A 235 -1.04 17.81 0.37
N ARG A 236 -0.52 16.76 -0.28
CA ARG A 236 -0.08 16.70 -1.69
C ARG A 236 -0.99 17.38 -2.71
N THR A 237 -2.30 17.26 -2.55
CA THR A 237 -3.33 17.77 -3.49
C THR A 237 -3.96 19.08 -3.01
N GLY A 238 -3.29 19.77 -2.09
CA GLY A 238 -3.76 21.02 -1.48
C GLY A 238 -4.79 20.83 -0.38
N ARG A 239 -5.32 19.62 -0.17
CA ARG A 239 -6.30 19.36 0.91
C ARG A 239 -5.75 19.77 2.26
N VAL A 240 -6.49 20.61 2.96
CA VAL A 240 -6.16 21.06 4.30
C VAL A 240 -6.92 20.18 5.29
N THR A 241 -6.19 19.31 6.00
CA THR A 241 -6.75 18.29 6.89
C THR A 241 -6.47 18.65 8.35
N PRO A 242 -7.50 18.83 9.19
CA PRO A 242 -7.32 19.03 10.62
C PRO A 242 -6.90 17.75 11.32
N TYR A 243 -6.05 17.88 12.33
CA TYR A 243 -5.62 16.81 13.22
C TYR A 243 -5.50 17.35 14.64
N GLY A 244 -5.88 16.53 15.62
CA GLY A 244 -5.71 16.86 17.04
C GLY A 244 -4.28 16.62 17.48
N VAL A 245 -3.75 17.53 18.27
CA VAL A 245 -2.51 17.39 19.05
C VAL A 245 -2.92 17.13 20.49
N MET A 246 -2.45 16.04 21.08
CA MET A 246 -2.92 15.54 22.37
C MET A 246 -1.76 15.33 23.32
N GLU A 247 -2.07 15.21 24.61
CA GLU A 247 -1.11 14.65 25.56
C GLU A 247 -0.73 13.23 25.14
N PRO A 248 0.58 12.88 25.16
CA PRO A 248 1.03 11.55 24.79
C PRO A 248 0.32 10.47 25.61
N VAL A 249 -0.37 9.54 24.94
CA VAL A 249 -1.10 8.45 25.58
C VAL A 249 -0.80 7.12 24.89
N LEU A 250 -0.70 6.03 25.66
CA LEU A 250 -0.49 4.68 25.12
C LEU A 250 -1.82 4.13 24.58
N VAL A 251 -1.86 3.73 23.31
CA VAL A 251 -3.04 3.11 22.68
C VAL A 251 -2.59 1.87 21.93
N ALA A 252 -3.09 0.68 22.24
CA ALA A 252 -2.73 -0.58 21.57
C ALA A 252 -1.21 -0.68 21.31
N GLY A 253 -0.43 -0.58 22.40
CA GLY A 253 1.03 -0.72 22.40
C GLY A 253 1.86 0.45 21.84
N SER A 254 1.28 1.55 21.34
CA SER A 254 2.11 2.71 20.94
C SER A 254 1.63 4.03 21.50
N THR A 255 2.57 4.90 21.85
CA THR A 255 2.28 6.28 22.25
C THR A 255 1.73 7.05 21.04
N VAL A 256 0.59 7.72 21.25
CA VAL A 256 -0.06 8.57 20.26
C VAL A 256 -0.10 9.99 20.82
N GLU A 257 0.37 10.94 20.00
CA GLU A 257 0.36 12.38 20.31
C GLU A 257 -0.49 13.16 19.29
N MET A 258 -0.83 12.53 18.16
CA MET A 258 -1.58 13.15 17.07
C MET A 258 -2.59 12.17 16.48
N ALA A 259 -3.78 12.67 16.14
CA ALA A 259 -4.83 11.87 15.53
C ALA A 259 -5.63 12.68 14.49
N THR A 260 -6.08 12.02 13.43
CA THR A 260 -6.84 12.69 12.37
C THR A 260 -8.22 13.13 12.87
N LEU A 261 -8.66 14.30 12.41
CA LEU A 261 -10.05 14.77 12.53
C LEU A 261 -10.75 14.83 11.16
N HIS A 262 -10.10 14.30 10.12
CA HIS A 262 -10.56 14.18 8.73
C HIS A 262 -10.79 15.50 7.99
N ASN A 263 -11.79 16.29 8.40
CA ASN A 263 -12.15 17.57 7.79
C ASN A 263 -12.90 18.47 8.79
N ALA A 264 -13.12 19.74 8.42
CA ALA A 264 -13.74 20.72 9.33
C ALA A 264 -15.19 20.38 9.72
N ILE A 265 -15.94 19.71 8.82
CA ILE A 265 -17.31 19.26 9.13
C ILE A 265 -17.27 18.17 10.20
N GLU A 266 -16.34 17.23 10.09
CA GLU A 266 -16.14 16.15 11.05
C GLU A 266 -15.72 16.67 12.42
N VAL A 267 -14.86 17.70 12.49
CA VAL A 267 -14.52 18.38 13.76
C VAL A 267 -15.79 18.89 14.45
N ARG A 268 -16.64 19.63 13.71
CA ARG A 268 -17.91 20.15 14.25
C ARG A 268 -18.89 19.05 14.63
N ARG A 269 -19.03 18.02 13.79
CA ARG A 269 -19.93 16.88 14.06
C ARG A 269 -19.52 16.12 15.31
N LYS A 270 -18.22 15.89 15.51
CA LYS A 270 -17.66 15.26 16.72
C LYS A 270 -17.78 16.17 17.95
N GLY A 271 -17.98 17.47 17.75
CA GLY A 271 -18.22 18.43 18.83
C GLY A 271 -17.05 18.57 19.79
N VAL A 272 -15.82 18.29 19.33
CA VAL A 272 -14.60 18.43 20.13
C VAL A 272 -14.12 19.88 20.17
N LEU A 273 -13.65 20.30 21.33
CA LEU A 273 -13.12 21.62 21.63
C LEU A 273 -11.67 21.48 22.11
N ILE A 274 -10.82 22.43 21.75
CA ILE A 274 -9.44 22.48 22.23
C ILE A 274 -9.45 22.66 23.75
N GLY A 275 -8.75 21.77 24.47
CA GLY A 275 -8.72 21.67 25.92
C GLY A 275 -9.54 20.50 26.50
N ASP A 276 -10.35 19.82 25.67
CA ASP A 276 -11.17 18.68 26.09
C ASP A 276 -10.34 17.48 26.55
N THR A 277 -10.98 16.60 27.33
CA THR A 277 -10.63 15.19 27.32
C THR A 277 -11.38 14.49 26.19
N VAL A 278 -10.65 13.84 25.28
CA VAL A 278 -11.20 13.16 24.10
C VAL A 278 -11.00 11.66 24.17
N VAL A 279 -11.95 10.92 23.60
CA VAL A 279 -11.84 9.47 23.38
C VAL A 279 -11.06 9.23 22.10
N LEU A 280 -10.02 8.42 22.20
CA LEU A 280 -9.06 8.09 21.14
C LEU A 280 -9.04 6.58 20.94
N ARG A 281 -9.00 6.16 19.68
CA ARG A 281 -8.77 4.76 19.31
C ARG A 281 -7.83 4.66 18.11
N LYS A 282 -7.35 3.45 17.82
CA LYS A 282 -6.69 3.16 16.53
C LYS A 282 -7.64 2.41 15.60
N ALA A 283 -8.06 3.08 14.52
CA ALA A 283 -8.82 2.43 13.45
C ALA A 283 -7.98 1.32 12.81
N GLY A 284 -8.51 0.09 12.85
CA GLY A 284 -7.83 -1.11 12.37
C GLY A 284 -6.47 -1.35 13.02
N ASP A 285 -6.30 -0.89 14.26
CA ASP A 285 -5.10 -1.02 15.12
C ASP A 285 -3.87 -0.26 14.65
N VAL A 286 -4.04 0.61 13.64
CA VAL A 286 -2.92 1.36 13.04
C VAL A 286 -3.13 2.87 13.10
N ILE A 287 -4.28 3.38 12.67
CA ILE A 287 -4.47 4.83 12.45
C ILE A 287 -5.19 5.47 13.63
N PRO A 288 -4.56 6.36 14.41
CA PRO A 288 -5.23 7.02 15.52
C PRO A 288 -6.35 7.98 15.05
N GLU A 289 -7.51 7.89 15.68
CA GLU A 289 -8.69 8.71 15.41
C GLU A 289 -9.34 9.16 16.71
N ILE A 290 -9.66 10.45 16.81
CA ILE A 290 -10.50 11.02 17.88
C ILE A 290 -11.95 10.72 17.57
N LEU A 291 -12.67 10.11 18.50
CA LEU A 291 -14.10 9.80 18.35
C LEU A 291 -15.00 10.97 18.74
N GLY A 292 -14.66 11.65 19.83
CA GLY A 292 -15.48 12.69 20.41
C GLY A 292 -14.97 13.05 21.82
N PRO A 293 -15.63 14.01 22.48
CA PRO A 293 -15.30 14.39 23.85
C PRO A 293 -15.83 13.38 24.86
N VAL A 294 -15.17 13.31 26.01
CA VAL A 294 -15.74 12.70 27.22
C VAL A 294 -16.65 13.73 27.88
N VAL A 295 -17.96 13.64 27.61
CA VAL A 295 -18.95 14.68 27.97
C VAL A 295 -18.98 14.93 29.47
N GLU A 296 -18.85 13.89 30.27
CA GLU A 296 -18.85 13.95 31.73
C GLU A 296 -17.68 14.75 32.28
N LEU A 297 -16.51 14.69 31.62
CA LEU A 297 -15.30 15.43 32.02
C LEU A 297 -15.26 16.87 31.49
N ARG A 298 -16.17 17.20 30.55
CA ARG A 298 -16.35 18.56 30.05
C ARG A 298 -17.24 19.39 30.97
N ALA A 299 -18.24 18.77 31.59
CA ALA A 299 -19.26 19.48 32.36
C ALA A 299 -18.66 20.45 33.39
N GLY A 300 -18.98 21.74 33.26
CA GLY A 300 -18.51 22.80 34.15
C GLY A 300 -17.18 23.44 33.75
N ARG A 301 -16.53 22.98 32.68
CA ARG A 301 -15.27 23.53 32.13
C ARG A 301 -15.44 24.21 30.77
N GLU A 302 -16.66 24.37 30.28
CA GLU A 302 -16.95 24.85 28.92
C GLU A 302 -16.32 26.22 28.63
N ALA A 303 -16.22 27.08 29.64
CA ALA A 303 -15.59 28.41 29.52
C ALA A 303 -14.07 28.37 29.33
N GLU A 304 -13.40 27.26 29.65
CA GLU A 304 -11.96 27.05 29.46
C GLU A 304 -11.61 26.50 28.07
N LEU A 305 -12.63 26.05 27.32
CA LEU A 305 -12.47 25.35 26.06
C LEU A 305 -12.62 26.29 24.87
N ARG A 306 -11.95 25.97 23.76
CA ARG A 306 -11.99 26.79 22.53
C ARG A 306 -12.44 25.99 21.33
N GLU A 307 -13.36 26.56 20.55
CA GLU A 307 -13.75 25.98 19.26
C GLU A 307 -12.61 26.06 18.25
N PHE A 308 -12.44 25.01 17.45
CA PHE A 308 -11.52 25.03 16.33
C PHE A 308 -12.13 25.79 15.15
N VAL A 309 -11.41 26.81 14.68
CA VAL A 309 -11.76 27.56 13.46
C VAL A 309 -10.82 27.12 12.34
N MET A 310 -11.41 26.59 11.27
CA MET A 310 -10.64 26.23 10.07
C MET A 310 -10.00 27.49 9.48
N PRO A 311 -8.69 27.48 9.16
CA PRO A 311 -8.04 28.65 8.59
C PRO A 311 -8.64 29.01 7.23
N THR A 312 -8.69 30.31 6.92
CA THR A 312 -9.15 30.84 5.63
C THR A 312 -7.99 31.03 4.63
N ARG A 313 -6.75 30.99 5.11
CA ARG A 313 -5.52 31.08 4.31
C ARG A 313 -4.64 29.88 4.58
N CYS A 314 -3.95 29.43 3.54
CA CYS A 314 -3.05 28.29 3.63
C CYS A 314 -1.95 28.57 4.65
N PRO A 315 -1.73 27.71 5.67
CA PRO A 315 -0.68 27.92 6.66
C PRO A 315 0.73 27.79 6.07
N SER A 316 0.87 27.24 4.87
CA SER A 316 2.17 27.07 4.20
C SER A 316 2.54 28.27 3.30
N CYS A 317 1.61 28.76 2.48
CA CYS A 317 1.91 29.78 1.47
C CYS A 317 1.01 31.02 1.54
N GLY A 318 0.08 31.09 2.50
CA GLY A 318 -0.82 32.23 2.68
C GLY A 318 -1.92 32.40 1.65
N THR A 319 -1.95 31.59 0.58
CA THR A 319 -3.01 31.63 -0.45
C THR A 319 -4.39 31.41 0.17
N PRO A 320 -5.43 32.19 -0.19
CA PRO A 320 -6.81 31.93 0.23
C PRO A 320 -7.23 30.49 -0.07
N LEU A 321 -7.81 29.83 0.92
CA LEU A 321 -8.29 28.46 0.80
C LEU A 321 -9.69 28.46 0.20
N ALA A 322 -9.95 27.50 -0.68
CA ALA A 322 -11.24 27.36 -1.35
C ALA A 322 -11.59 25.86 -1.54
N PRO A 323 -12.88 25.51 -1.62
CA PRO A 323 -13.31 24.25 -2.20
C PRO A 323 -12.78 24.12 -3.63
N ALA A 324 -12.44 22.92 -4.09
CA ALA A 324 -12.02 22.75 -5.48
C ALA A 324 -13.21 22.84 -6.45
N LYS A 325 -14.38 22.37 -6.02
CA LYS A 325 -15.65 22.51 -6.72
C LYS A 325 -16.73 22.96 -5.76
N GLU A 326 -17.78 23.58 -6.30
CA GLU A 326 -18.97 23.92 -5.51
C GLU A 326 -19.54 22.64 -4.85
N GLY A 327 -19.76 22.69 -3.54
CA GLY A 327 -20.23 21.55 -2.75
C GLY A 327 -19.14 20.61 -2.21
N ASP A 328 -17.86 20.80 -2.54
CA ASP A 328 -16.77 20.00 -1.95
C ASP A 328 -16.67 20.26 -0.43
N VAL A 329 -16.68 19.18 0.35
CA VAL A 329 -16.50 19.21 1.82
C VAL A 329 -15.07 19.63 2.21
N ASP A 330 -14.09 19.24 1.40
CA ASP A 330 -12.68 19.49 1.66
C ASP A 330 -12.28 20.87 1.15
N ILE A 331 -11.72 21.70 2.04
CA ILE A 331 -11.07 22.96 1.64
C ILE A 331 -9.63 22.71 1.21
N ARG A 332 -9.16 23.44 0.20
CA ARG A 332 -7.88 23.22 -0.45
C ARG A 332 -7.10 24.50 -0.66
N CYS A 333 -5.77 24.38 -0.70
CA CYS A 333 -4.88 25.39 -1.22
C CYS A 333 -4.86 25.30 -2.76
N PRO A 334 -5.34 26.33 -3.49
CA PRO A 334 -5.37 26.30 -4.96
C PRO A 334 -4.00 26.57 -5.58
N ASN A 335 -3.00 27.01 -4.81
CA ASN A 335 -1.63 27.21 -5.29
C ASN A 335 -0.90 25.86 -5.45
N SER A 336 -1.32 25.05 -6.43
CA SER A 336 -0.80 23.70 -6.67
C SER A 336 0.67 23.74 -7.08
N ARG A 337 1.07 24.68 -7.95
CA ARG A 337 2.44 24.79 -8.45
C ARG A 337 3.45 25.15 -7.36
N ARG A 338 3.19 26.22 -6.58
CA ARG A 338 4.23 26.86 -5.74
C ARG A 338 4.05 26.69 -4.24
N CYS A 339 2.97 26.07 -3.75
CA CYS A 339 2.80 25.87 -2.31
C CYS A 339 3.89 24.93 -1.77
N PRO A 340 4.76 25.37 -0.85
CA PRO A 340 5.89 24.56 -0.36
C PRO A 340 5.44 23.22 0.24
N SER A 341 4.35 23.22 1.02
CA SER A 341 3.79 21.98 1.56
C SER A 341 3.30 21.02 0.48
N GLN A 342 2.64 21.51 -0.57
CA GLN A 342 2.17 20.63 -1.65
C GLN A 342 3.35 20.04 -2.40
N LEU A 343 4.35 20.86 -2.74
CA LEU A 343 5.55 20.42 -3.46
C LEU A 343 6.36 19.42 -2.64
N ARG A 344 6.56 19.66 -1.35
CA ARG A 344 7.23 18.71 -0.43
C ARG A 344 6.50 17.37 -0.40
N GLU A 345 5.18 17.39 -0.25
CA GLU A 345 4.35 16.19 -0.22
C GLU A 345 4.35 15.44 -1.56
N ARG A 346 4.40 16.15 -2.70
CA ARG A 346 4.56 15.53 -4.03
C ARG A 346 5.93 14.89 -4.20
N LEU A 347 7.01 15.57 -3.83
CA LEU A 347 8.37 15.01 -3.85
C LEU A 347 8.53 13.80 -2.93
N PHE A 348 7.98 13.87 -1.72
CA PHE A 348 8.01 12.73 -0.80
C PHE A 348 7.21 11.55 -1.35
N ASN A 349 6.04 11.81 -1.95
CA ASN A 349 5.22 10.77 -2.52
C ASN A 349 5.85 10.12 -3.76
N LEU A 350 6.45 10.89 -4.67
CA LEU A 350 7.11 10.33 -5.85
C LEU A 350 8.36 9.52 -5.49
N ALA A 351 9.03 9.82 -4.37
CA ALA A 351 10.13 9.01 -3.85
C ALA A 351 9.69 7.63 -3.34
N SER A 352 8.40 7.46 -3.01
CA SER A 352 7.90 6.25 -2.36
C SER A 352 8.13 4.98 -3.20
N ARG A 353 8.08 3.81 -2.54
CA ARG A 353 8.17 2.50 -3.21
C ARG A 353 7.14 2.30 -4.34
N GLY A 354 5.98 2.94 -4.20
CA GLY A 354 4.92 2.92 -5.21
C GLY A 354 5.12 3.91 -6.36
N GLY A 355 5.98 4.92 -6.17
CA GLY A 355 6.46 5.85 -7.19
C GLY A 355 7.80 5.37 -7.76
N LEU A 356 8.82 6.23 -7.70
CA LEU A 356 10.15 6.01 -8.29
C LEU A 356 11.11 5.17 -7.44
N ASP A 357 10.73 4.84 -6.20
CA ASP A 357 11.51 3.99 -5.28
C ASP A 357 12.91 4.56 -4.97
N VAL A 358 12.94 5.80 -4.48
CA VAL A 358 14.14 6.55 -4.08
C VAL A 358 14.20 6.65 -2.55
N GLU A 359 14.62 5.57 -1.90
CA GLU A 359 14.66 5.43 -0.44
C GLU A 359 15.44 6.55 0.28
N ALA A 360 16.54 7.03 -0.31
CA ALA A 360 17.37 8.08 0.26
C ALA A 360 16.66 9.46 0.27
N MET A 361 15.58 9.62 -0.50
CA MET A 361 14.75 10.83 -0.53
C MET A 361 13.56 10.70 0.44
N GLY A 362 13.86 10.60 1.73
CA GLY A 362 12.84 10.63 2.79
C GLY A 362 12.26 12.03 3.04
N TRP A 363 11.35 12.14 4.01
CA TRP A 363 10.64 13.39 4.35
C TRP A 363 11.58 14.59 4.57
N GLU A 364 12.64 14.40 5.34
CA GLU A 364 13.63 15.46 5.62
C GLU A 364 14.42 15.87 4.37
N ALA A 365 14.70 14.93 3.47
CA ALA A 365 15.36 15.24 2.21
C ALA A 365 14.43 16.02 1.28
N SER A 366 13.13 15.68 1.24
CA SER A 366 12.13 16.48 0.55
C SER A 366 12.05 17.90 1.11
N ILE A 367 12.06 18.09 2.45
CA ILE A 367 12.15 19.42 3.07
C ILE A 367 13.41 20.14 2.59
N ALA A 368 14.57 19.53 2.69
CA ALA A 368 15.83 20.18 2.32
C ALA A 368 15.87 20.64 0.85
N LEU A 369 15.23 19.90 -0.07
CA LEU A 369 15.20 20.24 -1.50
C LEU A 369 14.26 21.41 -1.83
N VAL A 370 13.10 21.51 -1.18
CA VAL A 370 12.03 22.45 -1.59
C VAL A 370 11.57 23.45 -0.54
N ASP A 371 11.91 23.22 0.73
CA ASP A 371 11.50 24.06 1.85
C ASP A 371 12.55 24.04 2.97
N PRO A 372 13.84 24.37 2.69
CA PRO A 372 14.92 24.33 3.70
C PRO A 372 14.68 25.29 4.87
N GLU A 373 13.79 26.27 4.70
CA GLU A 373 13.39 27.27 5.68
C GLU A 373 12.17 26.88 6.53
N LEU A 374 11.62 25.66 6.38
CA LEU A 374 10.38 25.23 7.06
C LEU A 374 10.39 25.48 8.59
N ASN A 375 11.51 25.19 9.25
CA ASN A 375 11.66 25.34 10.70
C ASN A 375 12.42 26.62 11.10
N ARG A 376 12.48 27.63 10.22
CA ARG A 376 13.16 28.88 10.51
C ARG A 376 12.50 29.58 11.71
N PRO A 377 13.26 29.92 12.78
CA PRO A 377 12.75 30.73 13.88
C PRO A 377 12.28 32.11 13.40
N ALA A 378 11.25 32.66 14.06
CA ALA A 378 10.69 33.96 13.70
C ALA A 378 11.69 35.12 13.85
N ASP A 379 12.65 34.98 14.76
CA ASP A 379 13.71 35.94 15.09
C ASP A 379 15.04 35.65 14.36
N ALA A 380 15.09 34.65 13.48
CA ALA A 380 16.31 34.29 12.76
C ALA A 380 16.77 35.40 11.79
N ALA A 381 17.99 35.90 11.99
CA ALA A 381 18.66 36.87 11.12
C ALA A 381 19.18 36.26 9.80
N GLY A 382 19.42 37.10 8.80
CA GLY A 382 19.95 36.71 7.48
C GLY A 382 18.86 36.46 6.43
N GLU A 383 19.27 36.29 5.18
CA GLU A 383 18.34 36.03 4.07
C GLU A 383 17.76 34.60 4.15
N ARG A 384 16.62 34.39 3.49
CA ARG A 384 16.03 33.05 3.34
C ARG A 384 16.76 32.34 2.21
N GLN A 385 17.07 31.06 2.40
CA GLN A 385 17.61 30.24 1.33
C GLN A 385 16.57 30.08 0.21
N VAL A 386 17.05 30.13 -1.03
CA VAL A 386 16.26 29.73 -2.19
C VAL A 386 16.28 28.21 -2.26
N PRO A 387 15.13 27.53 -2.36
CA PRO A 387 15.10 26.08 -2.53
C PRO A 387 15.78 25.63 -3.82
N VAL A 388 16.40 24.45 -3.80
CA VAL A 388 17.11 23.91 -4.97
C VAL A 388 16.13 23.47 -6.06
N LEU A 389 14.93 23.07 -5.66
CA LEU A 389 13.86 22.68 -6.56
C LEU A 389 12.65 23.62 -6.37
N GLU A 390 12.17 24.20 -7.48
CA GLU A 390 10.92 24.99 -7.51
C GLU A 390 9.70 24.15 -7.92
N ASN A 391 9.95 22.99 -8.55
CA ASN A 391 8.98 21.97 -8.93
C ASN A 391 9.69 20.61 -9.07
N GLU A 392 8.93 19.57 -9.44
CA GLU A 392 9.47 18.22 -9.63
C GLU A 392 10.29 18.04 -10.91
N GLY A 393 10.16 18.95 -11.88
CA GLY A 393 10.83 18.86 -13.20
C GLY A 393 12.35 18.90 -13.09
N GLY A 394 12.90 19.65 -12.13
CA GLY A 394 14.35 19.74 -11.91
C GLY A 394 14.98 18.55 -11.20
N LEU A 395 14.19 17.57 -10.73
CA LEU A 395 14.70 16.47 -9.89
C LEU A 395 15.83 15.68 -10.55
N PHE A 396 15.71 15.39 -11.84
CA PHE A 396 16.69 14.58 -12.58
C PHE A 396 17.83 15.41 -13.18
N ASP A 397 17.77 16.73 -13.06
CA ASP A 397 18.82 17.67 -13.48
C ASP A 397 19.79 18.00 -12.33
N LEU A 398 19.42 17.64 -11.09
CA LEU A 398 20.26 17.85 -9.92
C LEU A 398 21.63 17.18 -10.07
N ARG A 399 22.66 17.91 -9.64
CA ARG A 399 24.02 17.41 -9.46
C ARG A 399 24.41 17.50 -7.99
N PRO A 400 25.38 16.69 -7.52
CA PRO A 400 25.83 16.74 -6.14
C PRO A 400 26.20 18.16 -5.68
N GLU A 401 26.85 18.93 -6.54
CA GLU A 401 27.30 20.30 -6.26
C GLU A 401 26.14 21.24 -5.93
N ASP A 402 24.98 21.06 -6.55
CA ASP A 402 23.79 21.89 -6.32
C ASP A 402 23.25 21.71 -4.87
N LEU A 403 23.65 20.63 -4.18
CA LEU A 403 23.25 20.31 -2.82
C LEU A 403 24.27 20.71 -1.74
N ALA A 404 25.45 21.21 -2.15
CA ALA A 404 26.57 21.48 -1.24
C ALA A 404 26.25 22.55 -0.18
N ASP A 405 25.46 23.56 -0.56
CA ASP A 405 25.15 24.71 0.28
C ASP A 405 23.77 24.64 0.95
N VAL A 406 23.01 23.58 0.71
CA VAL A 406 21.71 23.40 1.34
C VAL A 406 21.88 23.24 2.86
N ARG A 407 21.22 24.12 3.62
CA ARG A 407 21.14 24.06 5.07
C ARG A 407 19.69 23.92 5.52
N VAL A 408 19.46 23.14 6.56
CA VAL A 408 18.15 23.06 7.22
C VAL A 408 18.23 23.58 8.65
N TRP A 409 17.14 24.16 9.13
CA TRP A 409 17.02 24.62 10.51
C TRP A 409 16.78 23.45 11.46
N ARG A 410 17.65 23.30 12.47
CA ARG A 410 17.49 22.31 13.53
C ARG A 410 17.70 22.91 14.90
N GLU A 411 16.86 22.48 15.83
CA GLU A 411 17.02 22.82 17.24
C GLU A 411 18.19 22.01 17.83
N LYS A 412 19.09 22.71 18.52
CA LYS A 412 20.12 22.06 19.33
C LYS A 412 19.46 21.29 20.46
N LYS A 413 19.85 20.04 20.62
CA LYS A 413 19.39 19.17 21.70
C LYS A 413 20.50 18.95 22.71
N LYS A 414 20.17 18.99 24.00
CA LYS A 414 21.05 18.59 25.10
C LYS A 414 20.35 17.47 25.89
N ALA A 415 20.99 16.31 26.00
CA ALA A 415 20.40 15.10 26.61
C ALA A 415 19.02 14.72 26.03
N GLY A 416 18.81 14.91 24.72
CA GLY A 416 17.55 14.59 24.03
C GLY A 416 16.48 15.68 24.11
N VAL A 417 16.65 16.71 24.97
CA VAL A 417 15.70 17.81 25.15
C VAL A 417 16.11 19.00 24.27
N GLY A 418 15.13 19.62 23.62
CA GLY A 418 15.31 20.85 22.85
C GLY A 418 15.79 22.00 23.74
N THR A 419 16.81 22.73 23.29
CA THR A 419 17.40 23.84 24.06
C THR A 419 16.75 25.19 23.76
N GLY A 420 15.80 25.25 22.83
CA GLY A 420 15.26 26.48 22.25
C GLY A 420 16.20 27.18 21.29
N VAL A 421 17.47 26.74 21.18
CA VAL A 421 18.47 27.35 20.28
C VAL A 421 18.44 26.63 18.94
N TRP A 422 18.21 27.38 17.87
CA TRP A 422 18.17 26.85 16.51
C TRP A 422 19.42 27.23 15.72
N GLU A 423 19.88 26.33 14.86
CA GLU A 423 20.98 26.61 13.94
C GLU A 423 20.72 26.01 12.55
N GLN A 424 21.38 26.58 11.54
CA GLN A 424 21.45 25.99 10.20
C GLN A 424 22.54 24.93 10.15
N VAL A 425 22.18 23.73 9.68
CA VAL A 425 23.11 22.60 9.51
C VAL A 425 23.12 22.12 8.05
N PRO A 426 24.29 21.76 7.49
CA PRO A 426 24.37 21.06 6.21
C PRO A 426 23.52 19.79 6.22
N PHE A 427 22.71 19.59 5.17
CA PHE A 427 21.86 18.40 5.08
C PHE A 427 22.50 17.30 4.21
N PHE A 428 22.89 17.64 2.98
CA PHE A 428 23.43 16.68 2.01
C PHE A 428 24.95 16.51 2.10
N TYR A 429 25.63 17.34 2.88
CA TYR A 429 27.08 17.31 3.01
C TYR A 429 27.50 17.26 4.47
N THR A 430 28.68 16.72 4.73
CA THR A 430 29.27 16.72 6.08
C THR A 430 29.66 18.14 6.49
N ARG A 431 29.63 18.41 7.81
CA ARG A 431 30.17 19.68 8.32
C ARG A 431 31.69 19.69 8.14
N ALA A 432 32.21 20.67 7.41
CA ALA A 432 33.65 20.86 7.29
C ALA A 432 34.28 21.12 8.68
N THR A 433 35.47 20.56 8.89
CA THR A 433 36.32 20.85 10.05
C THR A 433 37.68 21.37 9.59
N ALA A 434 38.50 21.87 10.51
CA ALA A 434 39.86 22.32 10.19
C ALA A 434 40.72 21.25 9.50
N THR A 435 40.39 19.97 9.67
CA THR A 435 41.17 18.84 9.16
C THR A 435 40.44 17.97 8.14
N LYS A 436 39.13 18.18 7.92
CA LYS A 436 38.33 17.39 6.98
C LYS A 436 37.43 18.30 6.13
N PRO A 437 37.56 18.29 4.80
CA PRO A 437 36.68 19.05 3.94
C PRO A 437 35.25 18.52 4.00
N SER A 438 34.30 19.38 3.63
CA SER A 438 32.90 19.00 3.41
C SER A 438 32.82 18.04 2.22
N VAL A 439 32.16 16.90 2.39
CA VAL A 439 31.95 15.89 1.35
C VAL A 439 30.49 15.41 1.35
N PRO A 440 29.96 14.87 0.23
CA PRO A 440 28.63 14.29 0.20
C PRO A 440 28.47 13.22 1.28
N THR A 441 27.33 13.21 1.97
CA THR A 441 27.04 12.11 2.91
C THR A 441 26.81 10.79 2.15
N ALA A 442 26.93 9.65 2.85
CA ALA A 442 26.60 8.34 2.26
C ALA A 442 25.15 8.29 1.74
N THR A 443 24.21 8.96 2.42
CA THR A 443 22.82 9.08 1.99
C THR A 443 22.71 9.90 0.70
N THR A 444 23.52 10.96 0.56
CA THR A 444 23.58 11.78 -0.66
C THR A 444 24.13 11.00 -1.84
N VAL A 445 25.19 10.21 -1.66
CA VAL A 445 25.71 9.33 -2.71
C VAL A 445 24.63 8.33 -3.14
N LYS A 446 23.97 7.68 -2.17
CA LYS A 446 22.86 6.75 -2.42
C LYS A 446 21.68 7.42 -3.14
N LEU A 447 21.39 8.69 -2.83
CA LEU A 447 20.34 9.47 -3.51
C LEU A 447 20.61 9.55 -5.01
N PHE A 448 21.83 9.93 -5.42
CA PHE A 448 22.16 10.05 -6.84
C PHE A 448 22.19 8.69 -7.55
N GLU A 449 22.68 7.63 -6.91
CA GLU A 449 22.60 6.25 -7.44
C GLU A 449 21.14 5.84 -7.69
N GLN A 450 20.25 6.13 -6.73
CA GLN A 450 18.83 5.82 -6.84
C GLN A 450 18.10 6.70 -7.85
N LEU A 451 18.49 7.96 -8.04
CA LEU A 451 17.94 8.82 -9.09
C LEU A 451 18.31 8.29 -10.49
N GLN A 452 19.50 7.71 -10.67
CA GLN A 452 19.83 7.03 -11.93
C GLN A 452 18.95 5.80 -12.17
N LEU A 453 18.75 4.98 -11.14
CA LEU A 453 17.83 3.83 -11.22
C LEU A 453 16.36 4.26 -11.40
N ALA A 454 15.97 5.42 -10.88
CA ALA A 454 14.61 5.94 -11.01
C ALA A 454 14.25 6.24 -12.48
N ARG A 455 15.23 6.59 -13.33
CA ARG A 455 15.03 6.83 -14.76
C ARG A 455 14.58 5.59 -15.52
N THR A 456 14.94 4.39 -15.05
CA THR A 456 14.62 3.11 -15.72
C THR A 456 13.32 2.48 -15.24
N ARG A 457 12.62 3.12 -14.30
CA ARG A 457 11.38 2.57 -13.73
C ARG A 457 10.28 2.50 -14.80
N PRO A 458 9.41 1.48 -14.73
CA PRO A 458 8.31 1.32 -15.69
C PRO A 458 7.37 2.53 -15.68
N LEU A 459 6.73 2.79 -16.82
CA LEU A 459 5.89 3.96 -17.08
C LEU A 459 4.81 4.16 -16.01
N TRP A 460 4.22 3.08 -15.49
CA TRP A 460 3.21 3.20 -14.43
C TRP A 460 3.75 3.87 -13.15
N ARG A 461 5.03 3.71 -12.82
CA ARG A 461 5.65 4.41 -11.68
C ARG A 461 5.85 5.89 -11.97
N VAL A 462 6.17 6.23 -13.21
CA VAL A 462 6.24 7.63 -13.68
C VAL A 462 4.87 8.29 -13.55
N LEU A 463 3.78 7.63 -13.97
CA LEU A 463 2.42 8.14 -13.81
C LEU A 463 2.02 8.36 -12.33
N VAL A 464 2.42 7.45 -11.42
CA VAL A 464 2.22 7.66 -9.97
C VAL A 464 3.04 8.87 -9.48
N ALA A 465 4.28 9.01 -9.95
CA ALA A 465 5.20 10.08 -9.56
C ALA A 465 4.70 11.47 -9.98
N LEU A 466 4.01 11.59 -11.13
CA LEU A 466 3.36 12.82 -11.58
C LEU A 466 2.23 13.31 -10.65
N SER A 467 1.84 12.50 -9.67
CA SER A 467 0.85 12.87 -8.64
C SER A 467 -0.51 13.30 -9.20
N ILE A 468 -0.90 12.74 -10.35
CA ILE A 468 -2.21 12.97 -10.98
C ILE A 468 -3.32 12.53 -10.01
N ARG A 469 -4.34 13.37 -9.83
CA ARG A 469 -5.41 13.12 -8.86
C ARG A 469 -6.16 11.83 -9.20
N HIS A 470 -6.49 11.05 -8.18
CA HIS A 470 -7.16 9.74 -8.29
C HIS A 470 -6.36 8.63 -8.99
N VAL A 471 -5.23 8.95 -9.61
CA VAL A 471 -4.33 7.98 -10.26
C VAL A 471 -3.40 7.38 -9.20
N GLY A 472 -3.85 6.29 -8.58
CA GLY A 472 -3.00 5.43 -7.74
C GLY A 472 -2.28 4.36 -8.56
N PRO A 473 -1.42 3.52 -7.92
CA PRO A 473 -0.65 2.48 -8.61
C PRO A 473 -1.47 1.53 -9.48
N THR A 474 -2.68 1.17 -9.06
CA THR A 474 -3.58 0.29 -9.83
C THR A 474 -4.02 0.94 -11.13
N ALA A 475 -4.55 2.17 -11.07
CA ALA A 475 -5.01 2.90 -12.24
C ALA A 475 -3.82 3.24 -13.16
N ALA A 476 -2.70 3.68 -12.58
CA ALA A 476 -1.48 3.98 -13.33
C ALA A 476 -0.97 2.76 -14.11
N ARG A 477 -0.98 1.57 -13.52
CA ARG A 477 -0.61 0.33 -14.21
C ARG A 477 -1.56 0.02 -15.35
N ALA A 478 -2.87 0.06 -15.10
CA ALA A 478 -3.85 -0.23 -16.14
C ALA A 478 -3.71 0.72 -17.34
N VAL A 479 -3.56 2.03 -17.08
CA VAL A 479 -3.34 3.05 -18.12
C VAL A 479 -2.00 2.83 -18.83
N ALA A 480 -0.91 2.61 -18.11
CA ALA A 480 0.40 2.36 -18.72
C ALA A 480 0.40 1.08 -19.58
N THR A 481 -0.24 0.01 -19.13
CA THR A 481 -0.36 -1.25 -19.89
C THR A 481 -1.17 -1.05 -21.17
N GLU A 482 -2.33 -0.37 -21.10
CA GLU A 482 -3.17 -0.11 -22.27
C GLU A 482 -2.45 0.74 -23.32
N PHE A 483 -1.94 1.91 -22.92
CA PHE A 483 -1.44 2.91 -23.85
C PHE A 483 0.05 2.75 -24.17
N GLY A 484 0.83 2.11 -23.30
CA GLY A 484 2.27 1.79 -23.42
C GLY A 484 3.25 2.95 -23.55
N SER A 485 2.80 4.19 -23.76
CA SER A 485 3.64 5.39 -23.76
C SER A 485 2.92 6.58 -23.14
N LEU A 486 3.68 7.50 -22.55
CA LEU A 486 3.13 8.73 -21.97
C LEU A 486 2.51 9.63 -23.05
N ALA A 487 3.06 9.63 -24.27
CA ALA A 487 2.50 10.35 -25.41
C ALA A 487 1.10 9.84 -25.76
N ALA A 488 0.92 8.52 -25.90
CA ALA A 488 -0.38 7.93 -26.16
C ALA A 488 -1.40 8.23 -25.05
N ILE A 489 -0.97 8.26 -23.78
CA ILE A 489 -1.82 8.64 -22.64
C ILE A 489 -2.22 10.11 -22.72
N ARG A 490 -1.29 11.00 -23.08
CA ARG A 490 -1.54 12.44 -23.24
C ARG A 490 -2.54 12.71 -24.37
N ASP A 491 -2.46 11.97 -25.46
CA ASP A 491 -3.31 12.15 -26.64
C ASP A 491 -4.70 11.52 -26.47
N ALA A 492 -4.83 10.50 -25.61
CA ALA A 492 -6.09 9.82 -25.36
C ALA A 492 -7.21 10.77 -24.88
N ASP A 493 -8.42 10.57 -25.42
CA ASP A 493 -9.60 11.26 -24.95
C ASP A 493 -10.17 10.62 -23.67
N THR A 494 -11.13 11.30 -23.04
CA THR A 494 -11.73 10.86 -21.78
C THR A 494 -12.44 9.51 -21.92
N ASP A 495 -13.05 9.23 -23.08
CA ASP A 495 -13.76 7.99 -23.36
C ASP A 495 -12.80 6.80 -23.44
N ALA A 496 -11.68 6.96 -24.16
CA ALA A 496 -10.63 5.97 -24.27
C ALA A 496 -10.02 5.66 -22.90
N LEU A 497 -9.69 6.70 -22.12
CA LEU A 497 -9.18 6.53 -20.75
C LEU A 497 -10.20 5.81 -19.85
N ALA A 498 -11.48 6.15 -19.92
CA ALA A 498 -12.54 5.54 -19.11
C ALA A 498 -12.87 4.09 -19.54
N SER A 499 -12.41 3.66 -20.70
CA SER A 499 -12.58 2.28 -21.16
C SER A 499 -11.62 1.28 -20.51
N VAL A 500 -10.54 1.79 -19.89
CA VAL A 500 -9.54 0.97 -19.21
C VAL A 500 -10.10 0.38 -17.92
N ASP A 501 -9.93 -0.94 -17.72
CA ASP A 501 -10.41 -1.61 -16.51
C ASP A 501 -9.79 -1.01 -15.25
N GLY A 502 -10.64 -0.64 -14.29
CA GLY A 502 -10.23 0.07 -13.08
C GLY A 502 -10.05 1.59 -13.24
N VAL A 503 -10.29 2.16 -14.41
CA VAL A 503 -10.29 3.60 -14.68
C VAL A 503 -11.72 4.07 -14.93
N GLY A 504 -12.35 4.64 -13.90
CA GLY A 504 -13.67 5.25 -14.05
C GLY A 504 -13.62 6.66 -14.66
N PRO A 505 -14.79 7.26 -14.98
CA PRO A 505 -14.87 8.61 -15.55
C PRO A 505 -14.14 9.68 -14.73
N THR A 506 -14.17 9.58 -13.39
CA THR A 506 -13.45 10.50 -12.51
C THR A 506 -11.94 10.47 -12.71
N ILE A 507 -11.37 9.27 -12.92
CA ILE A 507 -9.92 9.11 -13.14
C ILE A 507 -9.58 9.59 -14.55
N ALA A 508 -10.38 9.21 -15.55
CA ALA A 508 -10.20 9.63 -16.94
C ALA A 508 -10.20 11.16 -17.08
N SER A 509 -11.21 11.84 -16.51
CA SER A 509 -11.28 13.30 -16.50
C SER A 509 -10.11 13.93 -15.74
N ALA A 510 -9.64 13.32 -14.64
CA ALA A 510 -8.50 13.84 -13.89
C ALA A 510 -7.18 13.73 -14.67
N VAL A 511 -6.98 12.65 -15.43
CA VAL A 511 -5.83 12.52 -16.35
C VAL A 511 -5.92 13.55 -17.46
N ARG A 512 -7.09 13.69 -18.10
CA ARG A 512 -7.28 14.68 -19.17
C ARG A 512 -7.04 16.11 -18.69
N GLU A 513 -7.62 16.47 -17.54
CA GLU A 513 -7.44 17.78 -16.91
C GLU A 513 -5.99 18.07 -16.56
N TRP A 514 -5.22 17.07 -16.12
CA TRP A 514 -3.82 17.25 -15.80
C TRP A 514 -2.98 17.65 -17.03
N PHE A 515 -3.25 17.01 -18.18
CA PHE A 515 -2.52 17.27 -19.43
C PHE A 515 -3.06 18.44 -20.26
N HIS A 516 -4.33 18.83 -20.10
CA HIS A 516 -5.01 19.79 -20.99
C HIS A 516 -5.82 20.87 -20.26
N GLY A 517 -5.85 20.87 -18.94
CA GLY A 517 -6.54 21.89 -18.14
C GLY A 517 -5.75 23.19 -18.00
N ASP A 518 -6.30 24.13 -17.22
CA ASP A 518 -5.72 25.48 -17.05
C ASP A 518 -4.31 25.47 -16.44
N GLU A 519 -3.95 24.41 -15.71
CA GLU A 519 -2.64 24.25 -15.07
C GLU A 519 -1.65 23.42 -15.92
N SER A 520 -2.02 23.02 -17.14
CA SER A 520 -1.25 22.05 -17.93
C SER A 520 0.13 22.51 -18.39
N ASP A 521 0.38 23.82 -18.54
CA ASP A 521 1.66 24.34 -19.02
C ASP A 521 2.85 23.90 -18.15
N TRP A 522 2.73 24.03 -16.83
CA TRP A 522 3.82 23.64 -15.92
C TRP A 522 3.86 22.13 -15.67
N HIS A 523 2.74 21.42 -15.89
CA HIS A 523 2.73 19.96 -15.90
C HIS A 523 3.50 19.41 -17.11
N ALA A 524 3.31 20.01 -18.29
CA ALA A 524 4.05 19.67 -19.50
C ALA A 524 5.55 19.91 -19.32
N GLU A 525 5.95 21.03 -18.70
CA GLU A 525 7.35 21.32 -18.37
C GLU A 525 8.00 20.18 -17.55
N ILE A 526 7.29 19.61 -16.57
CA ILE A 526 7.80 18.49 -15.76
C ILE A 526 8.06 17.27 -16.64
N VAL A 527 7.09 16.91 -17.49
CA VAL A 527 7.19 15.74 -18.37
C VAL A 527 8.34 15.92 -19.36
N ASP A 528 8.44 17.09 -19.99
CA ASP A 528 9.45 17.36 -21.01
C ASP A 528 10.87 17.33 -20.41
N ARG A 529 11.06 17.89 -19.20
CA ARG A 529 12.35 17.83 -18.49
C ARG A 529 12.72 16.41 -18.08
N TRP A 530 11.76 15.65 -17.56
CA TRP A 530 12.00 14.24 -17.22
C TRP A 530 12.36 13.40 -18.45
N ALA A 531 11.66 13.62 -19.57
CA ALA A 531 11.97 12.94 -20.83
C ALA A 531 13.38 13.32 -21.33
N ALA A 532 13.73 14.61 -21.30
CA ALA A 532 15.07 15.09 -21.66
C ALA A 532 16.17 14.53 -20.75
N ALA A 533 15.88 14.32 -19.47
CA ALA A 533 16.80 13.70 -18.51
C ALA A 533 16.88 12.15 -18.63
N GLY A 534 16.18 11.55 -19.60
CA GLY A 534 16.24 10.12 -19.89
C GLY A 534 15.31 9.25 -19.03
N VAL A 535 14.29 9.83 -18.40
CA VAL A 535 13.26 9.03 -17.71
C VAL A 535 12.45 8.23 -18.74
N ARG A 536 12.20 6.95 -18.44
CA ARG A 536 11.42 6.05 -19.29
C ARG A 536 9.98 6.57 -19.49
N MET A 537 9.68 7.04 -20.70
CA MET A 537 8.34 7.50 -21.10
C MET A 537 7.55 6.47 -21.91
N THR A 538 8.15 5.32 -22.23
CA THR A 538 7.54 4.22 -22.98
C THR A 538 7.97 2.91 -22.34
N ASP A 539 7.02 2.01 -22.10
CA ASP A 539 7.35 0.68 -21.61
C ASP A 539 7.82 -0.22 -22.76
N GLU A 540 8.81 -1.06 -22.50
CA GLU A 540 9.22 -2.13 -23.41
C GLU A 540 8.06 -3.12 -23.51
N ARG A 541 7.54 -3.31 -24.72
CA ARG A 541 6.49 -4.28 -25.02
C ARG A 541 7.15 -5.58 -25.44
N ASP A 542 6.61 -6.71 -24.99
CA ASP A 542 7.08 -8.02 -25.41
C ASP A 542 6.64 -8.27 -26.86
N GLU A 543 7.56 -8.10 -27.81
CA GLU A 543 7.30 -8.31 -29.24
C GLU A 543 7.04 -9.77 -29.61
N THR A 544 7.27 -10.72 -28.68
CA THR A 544 6.96 -12.14 -28.92
C THR A 544 5.47 -12.45 -28.86
N VAL A 545 4.67 -11.55 -28.29
CA VAL A 545 3.21 -11.67 -28.24
C VAL A 545 2.60 -10.90 -29.41
N SER A 546 2.09 -11.64 -30.40
CA SER A 546 1.40 -11.08 -31.56
C SER A 546 0.18 -10.24 -31.13
N ARG A 547 0.06 -9.02 -31.65
CA ARG A 547 -1.07 -8.10 -31.39
C ARG A 547 -2.31 -8.44 -32.21
N THR A 548 -2.84 -9.63 -31.98
CA THR A 548 -4.00 -10.15 -32.70
C THR A 548 -5.30 -9.38 -32.44
N LEU A 549 -5.35 -8.56 -31.39
CA LEU A 549 -6.55 -7.88 -30.92
C LEU A 549 -6.49 -6.35 -30.98
N GLU A 550 -5.52 -5.78 -31.69
CA GLU A 550 -5.32 -4.33 -31.71
C GLU A 550 -6.58 -3.58 -32.16
N GLY A 551 -7.06 -2.66 -31.30
CA GLY A 551 -8.26 -1.86 -31.55
C GLY A 551 -9.59 -2.56 -31.20
N LEU A 552 -9.57 -3.84 -30.85
CA LEU A 552 -10.78 -4.61 -30.51
C LEU A 552 -11.13 -4.51 -29.02
N THR A 553 -12.41 -4.50 -28.71
CA THR A 553 -12.97 -4.52 -27.36
C THR A 553 -13.66 -5.85 -27.10
N VAL A 554 -13.14 -6.61 -26.13
CA VAL A 554 -13.61 -7.96 -25.77
C VAL A 554 -14.16 -7.95 -24.35
N VAL A 555 -15.36 -8.49 -24.15
CA VAL A 555 -15.98 -8.68 -22.82
C VAL A 555 -16.02 -10.17 -22.50
N VAL A 556 -15.51 -10.56 -21.33
CA VAL A 556 -15.59 -11.95 -20.86
C VAL A 556 -16.67 -12.09 -19.78
N THR A 557 -17.56 -13.05 -19.96
CA THR A 557 -18.66 -13.37 -19.02
C THR A 557 -18.82 -14.88 -18.86
N GLY A 558 -19.31 -15.33 -17.69
CA GLY A 558 -19.33 -16.75 -17.35
C GLY A 558 -17.98 -17.25 -16.80
N SER A 559 -17.91 -18.54 -16.49
CA SER A 559 -16.68 -19.23 -16.06
C SER A 559 -16.05 -19.95 -17.25
N LEU A 560 -14.75 -19.74 -17.48
CA LEU A 560 -13.96 -20.39 -18.52
C LEU A 560 -13.16 -21.54 -17.88
N GLU A 561 -13.01 -22.65 -18.58
CA GLU A 561 -12.27 -23.84 -18.11
C GLU A 561 -10.76 -23.60 -18.05
N GLY A 562 -10.20 -22.96 -19.09
CA GLY A 562 -8.76 -22.70 -19.25
C GLY A 562 -8.30 -21.33 -18.74
N PHE A 563 -9.24 -20.42 -18.45
CA PHE A 563 -8.90 -19.07 -18.01
C PHE A 563 -9.57 -18.71 -16.69
N SER A 564 -8.76 -18.21 -15.75
CA SER A 564 -9.32 -17.37 -14.69
C SER A 564 -9.83 -16.06 -15.32
N ARG A 565 -10.79 -15.39 -14.68
CA ARG A 565 -11.33 -14.14 -15.19
C ARG A 565 -10.25 -13.05 -15.37
N ASP A 566 -9.29 -13.01 -14.45
CA ASP A 566 -8.15 -12.09 -14.55
C ASP A 566 -7.16 -12.55 -15.62
N GLY A 567 -6.94 -13.87 -15.75
CA GLY A 567 -6.10 -14.43 -16.82
C GLY A 567 -6.64 -14.15 -18.22
N ALA A 568 -7.95 -14.22 -18.43
CA ALA A 568 -8.58 -13.86 -19.70
C ALA A 568 -8.39 -12.37 -20.03
N LYS A 569 -8.51 -11.48 -19.03
CA LYS A 569 -8.25 -10.05 -19.19
C LYS A 569 -6.78 -9.79 -19.54
N GLU A 570 -5.85 -10.40 -18.81
CA GLU A 570 -4.41 -10.28 -19.08
C GLU A 570 -4.09 -10.78 -20.50
N ALA A 571 -4.70 -11.89 -20.94
CA ALA A 571 -4.50 -12.42 -22.28
C ALA A 571 -4.99 -11.48 -23.40
N ILE A 572 -6.12 -10.80 -23.20
CA ILE A 572 -6.67 -9.78 -24.11
C ILE A 572 -5.74 -8.56 -24.17
N LEU A 573 -5.37 -8.02 -23.00
CA LEU A 573 -4.53 -6.83 -22.89
C LEU A 573 -3.14 -7.07 -23.49
N ALA A 574 -2.54 -8.24 -23.24
CA ALA A 574 -1.24 -8.61 -23.79
C ALA A 574 -1.21 -8.62 -25.33
N ARG A 575 -2.36 -8.82 -25.98
CA ARG A 575 -2.50 -8.87 -27.45
C ARG A 575 -3.07 -7.59 -28.06
N GLY A 576 -3.09 -6.50 -27.28
CA GLY A 576 -3.48 -5.17 -27.75
C GLY A 576 -4.99 -4.90 -27.77
N GLY A 577 -5.81 -5.81 -27.21
CA GLY A 577 -7.25 -5.63 -27.10
C GLY A 577 -7.66 -4.97 -25.79
N ARG A 578 -8.85 -4.37 -25.78
CA ARG A 578 -9.49 -3.77 -24.61
C ARG A 578 -10.37 -4.79 -23.92
N ALA A 579 -10.03 -5.13 -22.67
CA ALA A 579 -10.86 -6.02 -21.86
C ALA A 579 -11.95 -5.25 -21.10
N ALA A 580 -13.16 -5.14 -21.66
CA ALA A 580 -14.23 -4.34 -21.09
C ALA A 580 -15.05 -5.08 -20.02
N GLY A 581 -15.50 -4.33 -19.00
CA GLY A 581 -16.32 -4.86 -17.92
C GLY A 581 -17.82 -5.00 -18.25
N SER A 582 -18.30 -4.30 -19.27
CA SER A 582 -19.71 -4.21 -19.67
C SER A 582 -19.87 -4.25 -21.19
N VAL A 583 -21.01 -4.77 -21.65
CA VAL A 583 -21.35 -4.84 -23.07
C VAL A 583 -21.98 -3.51 -23.50
N SER A 584 -21.48 -2.96 -24.60
CA SER A 584 -21.92 -1.71 -25.23
C SER A 584 -21.92 -1.85 -26.76
N LYS A 585 -22.40 -0.82 -27.48
CA LYS A 585 -22.30 -0.75 -28.95
C LYS A 585 -20.86 -0.67 -29.48
N LYS A 586 -19.89 -0.35 -28.62
CA LYS A 586 -18.45 -0.32 -28.94
C LYS A 586 -17.76 -1.66 -28.65
N THR A 587 -18.51 -2.67 -28.20
CA THR A 587 -17.96 -4.00 -27.92
C THR A 587 -17.92 -4.81 -29.22
N ASP A 588 -16.77 -5.37 -29.56
CA ASP A 588 -16.58 -6.18 -30.77
C ASP A 588 -16.96 -7.64 -30.51
N PHE A 589 -16.50 -8.21 -29.38
CA PHE A 589 -16.73 -9.61 -29.03
C PHE A 589 -17.16 -9.79 -27.56
N VAL A 590 -18.07 -10.74 -27.31
CA VAL A 590 -18.44 -11.19 -25.97
C VAL A 590 -18.15 -12.68 -25.83
N VAL A 591 -17.18 -13.03 -24.99
CA VAL A 591 -16.82 -14.41 -24.69
C VAL A 591 -17.72 -14.93 -23.57
N VAL A 592 -18.40 -16.04 -23.83
CA VAL A 592 -19.42 -16.64 -22.97
C VAL A 592 -18.93 -18.01 -22.51
N GLY A 593 -18.65 -18.11 -21.21
CA GLY A 593 -18.42 -19.38 -20.50
C GLY A 593 -19.66 -19.87 -19.76
N GLU A 594 -19.51 -20.96 -19.01
CA GLU A 594 -20.62 -21.53 -18.23
C GLU A 594 -21.24 -20.50 -17.27
N ASN A 595 -22.57 -20.55 -17.15
CA ASN A 595 -23.36 -19.64 -16.30
C ASN A 595 -23.21 -18.15 -16.66
N ALA A 596 -23.05 -17.84 -17.94
CA ALA A 596 -23.18 -16.46 -18.41
C ALA A 596 -24.59 -15.92 -18.10
N GLY A 597 -24.63 -14.68 -17.61
CA GLY A 597 -25.85 -14.05 -17.12
C GLY A 597 -26.30 -12.88 -18.00
N SER A 598 -26.62 -11.74 -17.38
CA SER A 598 -27.18 -10.55 -18.04
C SER A 598 -26.34 -9.93 -19.15
N LYS A 599 -25.05 -10.28 -19.28
CA LYS A 599 -24.16 -9.75 -20.33
C LYS A 599 -24.32 -10.45 -21.67
N GLU A 600 -24.59 -11.76 -21.66
CA GLU A 600 -24.90 -12.51 -22.88
C GLU A 600 -26.21 -12.00 -23.49
N ALA A 601 -27.26 -11.87 -22.66
CA ALA A 601 -28.53 -11.29 -23.08
C ALA A 601 -28.35 -9.89 -23.70
N LYS A 602 -27.52 -9.04 -23.08
CA LYS A 602 -27.21 -7.70 -23.58
C LYS A 602 -26.38 -7.71 -24.87
N ALA A 603 -25.52 -8.71 -25.07
CA ALA A 603 -24.78 -8.89 -26.32
C ALA A 603 -25.72 -9.19 -27.48
N HIS A 604 -26.67 -10.10 -27.28
CA HIS A 604 -27.71 -10.41 -28.26
C HIS A 604 -28.59 -9.20 -28.57
N GLU A 605 -29.00 -8.42 -27.55
CA GLU A 605 -29.80 -7.20 -27.73
C GLU A 605 -29.08 -6.15 -28.59
N LEU A 606 -27.77 -6.00 -28.40
CA LEU A 606 -26.95 -5.02 -29.10
C LEU A 606 -26.36 -5.53 -30.42
N GLY A 607 -26.61 -6.80 -30.79
CA GLY A 607 -26.07 -7.42 -32.00
C GLY A 607 -24.56 -7.63 -31.97
N VAL A 608 -23.96 -7.76 -30.77
CA VAL A 608 -22.52 -7.98 -30.60
C VAL A 608 -22.21 -9.47 -30.77
N HIS A 609 -21.09 -9.78 -31.44
CA HIS A 609 -20.70 -11.16 -31.73
C HIS A 609 -20.33 -11.93 -30.45
N VAL A 610 -20.94 -13.10 -30.25
CA VAL A 610 -20.77 -13.93 -29.05
C VAL A 610 -19.86 -15.11 -29.38
N LEU A 611 -18.83 -15.33 -28.57
CA LEU A 611 -17.81 -16.37 -28.76
C LEU A 611 -17.84 -17.40 -27.63
N SER A 612 -17.61 -18.67 -27.98
CA SER A 612 -17.23 -19.73 -27.05
C SER A 612 -15.79 -19.56 -26.55
N GLU A 613 -15.41 -20.34 -25.55
CA GLU A 613 -14.02 -20.35 -25.06
C GLU A 613 -13.01 -20.81 -26.13
N ALA A 614 -13.35 -21.81 -26.94
CA ALA A 614 -12.47 -22.29 -28.01
C ALA A 614 -12.23 -21.22 -29.09
N GLU A 615 -13.28 -20.49 -29.44
CA GLU A 615 -13.18 -19.35 -30.36
C GLU A 615 -12.43 -18.19 -29.73
N PHE A 616 -12.54 -17.99 -28.42
CA PHE A 616 -11.71 -17.02 -27.71
C PHE A 616 -10.22 -17.37 -27.78
N VAL A 617 -9.83 -18.64 -27.60
CA VAL A 617 -8.43 -19.06 -27.79
C VAL A 617 -7.95 -18.79 -29.21
N THR A 618 -8.81 -19.06 -30.20
CA THR A 618 -8.52 -18.80 -31.62
C THR A 618 -8.35 -17.30 -31.88
N LEU A 619 -9.26 -16.47 -31.36
CA LEU A 619 -9.18 -15.01 -31.41
C LEU A 619 -7.88 -14.50 -30.79
N LEU A 620 -7.48 -15.03 -29.63
CA LEU A 620 -6.20 -14.69 -28.99
C LEU A 620 -5.00 -15.12 -29.86
N GLY A 621 -5.02 -16.31 -30.45
CA GLY A 621 -3.88 -16.83 -31.21
C GLY A 621 -3.69 -16.22 -32.59
N GLU A 622 -4.79 -16.00 -33.31
CA GLU A 622 -4.79 -15.77 -34.76
C GLU A 622 -5.54 -14.49 -35.18
N GLY A 623 -6.27 -13.85 -34.25
CA GLY A 623 -7.02 -12.61 -34.49
C GLY A 623 -8.42 -12.83 -35.07
N PRO A 624 -9.17 -11.74 -35.31
CA PRO A 624 -10.59 -11.81 -35.69
C PRO A 624 -10.82 -12.48 -37.05
N GLY A 625 -9.84 -12.45 -37.96
CA GLY A 625 -9.96 -13.05 -39.29
C GLY A 625 -9.96 -14.57 -39.30
N ALA A 626 -9.59 -15.23 -38.19
CA ALA A 626 -9.62 -16.67 -38.03
C ALA A 626 -10.95 -17.19 -37.46
N LEU A 627 -11.85 -16.28 -37.04
CA LEU A 627 -13.19 -16.65 -36.61
C LEU A 627 -14.04 -16.99 -37.84
N VAL A 628 -14.55 -18.23 -37.89
CA VAL A 628 -15.45 -18.69 -38.96
C VAL A 628 -16.81 -18.00 -38.76
N PRO A 629 -17.44 -17.46 -39.83
CA PRO A 629 -18.71 -16.75 -39.72
C PRO A 629 -19.89 -17.61 -39.28
#